data_AF-A0A932CHM2-F1
#
_entry.id   AF-A0A932CHM2-F1
#
_cell.length_a   1.000
_cell.length_b   1.000
_cell.length_c   1.000
_cell.angle_alpha   90.00
_cell.angle_beta   90.00
_cell.angle_gamma   90.00
#
_symmetry.space_group_name_H-M   'P 1'
#
loop_
_entity.id
_entity.type
_entity.pdbx_description
1 polymer ?
#
loop_
_entity_poly.entity_id
_entity_poly.type
_entity_poly.pdbx_seq_one_letter_code
_entity_poly.pdbx_strand_id
1 'polypeptide(L)' 'METVWRQNQFTLTLYQSLIFAMEDEARWMIENNLTTEKDVPYFEDYIYENSLKAIKPEAVTIIR' A
#
# COMPACT_ATOMS: atom_id res chain seq x y z
N MET A 1 7.76 8.17 29.72
CA MET A 1 7.65 8.00 28.26
C MET A 1 6.59 6.97 27.88
N GLU A 2 6.48 5.84 28.59
CA GLU A 2 5.51 4.78 28.27
C GLU A 2 4.05 5.26 28.13
N THR A 3 3.64 6.23 28.97
CA THR A 3 2.30 6.85 28.95
C THR A 3 1.99 7.58 27.65
N VAL A 4 2.98 8.26 27.05
CA VAL A 4 2.80 9.03 25.82
C VAL A 4 2.56 8.08 24.64
N TRP A 5 3.32 6.99 24.54
CA TRP A 5 3.16 6.00 23.47
C TRP A 5 1.86 5.20 23.58
N ARG A 6 1.39 4.89 24.80
CA ARG A 6 0.07 4.25 24.98
C ARG A 6 -1.09 5.15 24.54
N GLN A 7 -0.97 6.46 24.70
CA GLN A 7 -2.01 7.42 24.32
C GLN A 7 -1.98 7.77 22.82
N ASN A 8 -0.82 7.66 22.17
CA ASN A 8 -0.65 8.02 20.77
C ASN A 8 -0.43 6.75 19.94
N GLN A 9 -1.54 6.14 19.52
CA GLN A 9 -1.54 5.03 18.57
C GLN A 9 -1.78 5.59 17.17
N PHE A 10 -0.84 5.34 16.26
CA PHE A 10 -0.95 5.72 14.86
C PHE A 10 -1.22 4.49 14.03
N THR A 11 -2.16 4.60 13.09
CA THR A 11 -2.51 3.53 12.17
C THR A 11 -2.36 4.06 10.74
N LEU A 12 -1.82 3.22 9.87
CA LEU A 12 -1.77 3.45 8.44
C LEU A 12 -2.56 2.34 7.74
N THR A 13 -3.47 2.73 6.85
CA THR A 13 -4.31 1.78 6.11
C THR A 13 -4.21 2.07 4.62
N LEU A 14 -3.94 1.04 3.83
CA LEU A 14 -4.04 1.08 2.39
C LEU A 14 -5.43 0.56 2.00
N TYR A 15 -6.30 1.45 1.54
CA TYR A 15 -7.67 1.09 1.17
C TYR A 15 -7.72 0.45 -0.22
N GLN A 16 -8.54 -0.59 -0.37
CA GLN A 16 -8.74 -1.26 -1.66
C GLN A 16 -9.25 -0.29 -2.74
N SER A 17 -10.06 0.70 -2.37
CA SER A 17 -10.53 1.73 -3.31
C SER A 17 -9.39 2.56 -3.90
N LEU A 18 -8.30 2.79 -3.16
CA LEU A 18 -7.14 3.50 -3.68
C LEU A 18 -6.38 2.63 -4.68
N ILE A 19 -6.24 1.33 -4.41
CA ILE A 19 -5.63 0.38 -5.34
C ILE A 19 -6.37 0.39 -6.68
N PHE A 20 -7.71 0.25 -6.65
CA PHE A 20 -8.52 0.29 -7.86
C PHE A 20 -8.38 1.61 -8.63
N ALA A 21 -8.34 2.74 -7.93
CA ALA A 21 -8.14 4.04 -8.58
C ALA A 21 -6.77 4.11 -9.28
N MET A 22 -5.71 3.63 -8.65
CA MET A 22 -4.37 3.61 -9.23
C MET A 22 -4.25 2.64 -10.41
N GLU A 23 -4.93 1.49 -10.37
CA GLU A 23 -5.01 0.54 -11.48
C GLU A 23 -5.74 1.14 -12.70
N ASP A 24 -6.84 1.85 -12.46
CA ASP A 24 -7.59 2.54 -13.51
C ASP A 24 -6.76 3.67 -14.13
N GLU A 25 -6.05 4.45 -13.32
CA GLU A 25 -5.11 5.48 -13.79
C GLU A 25 -3.97 4.87 -14.62
N ALA A 26 -3.36 3.77 -14.14
CA ALA A 26 -2.31 3.08 -14.88
C ALA A 26 -2.80 2.55 -16.23
N ARG A 27 -4.00 1.94 -16.27
CA ARG A 27 -4.62 1.47 -17.50
C ARG A 27 -4.87 2.61 -18.48
N TRP A 28 -5.43 3.73 -17.99
CA TRP A 28 -5.66 4.92 -18.80
C TRP A 28 -4.34 5.48 -19.38
N MET A 29 -3.27 5.55 -18.58
CA MET A 29 -1.97 6.02 -19.06
C MET A 29 -1.38 5.10 -20.15
N ILE A 30 -1.50 3.79 -20.00
CA ILE A 30 -1.02 2.80 -20.98
C ILE A 30 -1.81 2.92 -22.28
N GLU A 31 -3.14 2.95 -22.21
CA GLU A 31 -4.04 3.09 -23.37
C GLU A 31 -3.78 4.38 -24.16
N ASN A 32 -3.41 5.46 -23.46
CA ASN A 32 -3.13 6.76 -24.07
C ASN A 32 -1.66 6.98 -24.45
N ASN A 33 -0.81 5.95 -24.35
CA ASN A 33 0.63 6.04 -24.64
C ASN A 33 1.35 7.14 -23.85
N LEU A 34 0.94 7.39 -22.60
CA LEU A 34 1.55 8.37 -21.70
C LEU A 34 2.69 7.79 -20.85
N THR A 35 2.97 6.49 -20.99
CA THR A 35 4.05 5.77 -20.32
C THR A 35 4.70 4.75 -21.28
N THR A 36 5.93 4.36 -20.98
CA THR A 36 6.63 3.26 -21.68
C THR A 36 6.19 1.88 -21.18
N GLU A 37 5.59 1.82 -19.98
CA GLU A 37 5.06 0.59 -19.40
C GLU A 37 3.94 -0.01 -20.26
N LYS A 38 3.83 -1.34 -20.24
CA LYS A 38 2.86 -2.09 -21.04
C LYS A 38 1.83 -2.82 -20.21
N ASP A 39 2.14 -3.08 -18.95
CA ASP A 39 1.27 -3.81 -18.03
C ASP A 39 0.92 -2.93 -16.83
N VAL A 40 -0.30 -3.10 -16.31
CA VAL A 40 -0.71 -2.46 -15.05
C VAL A 40 0.09 -3.11 -13.91
N PRO A 41 0.75 -2.32 -13.05
CA PRO A 41 1.52 -2.88 -11.94
C PRO A 41 0.62 -3.55 -10.91
N TYR A 42 1.06 -4.69 -10.37
CA TYR A 42 0.47 -5.28 -9.17
C TYR A 42 0.97 -4.51 -7.96
N PHE A 43 0.10 -3.67 -7.38
CA PHE A 43 0.48 -2.78 -6.28
C PHE A 43 0.86 -3.52 -5.00
N GLU A 44 0.44 -4.78 -4.84
CA GLU A 44 0.85 -5.66 -3.75
C GLU A 44 2.35 -5.93 -3.74
N ASP A 45 2.99 -5.97 -4.91
CA ASP A 45 4.44 -6.23 -5.05
C ASP A 45 5.28 -5.08 -4.46
N TYR A 46 4.67 -3.90 -4.27
CA TYR A 46 5.31 -2.72 -3.69
C TYR A 46 5.12 -2.64 -2.17
N ILE A 47 4.45 -3.62 -1.56
CA ILE A 47 4.27 -3.71 -0.10
C ILE A 47 5.44 -4.50 0.51
N TYR A 48 6.35 -3.80 1.18
CA TYR A 48 7.47 -4.41 1.91
C TYR A 48 7.04 -5.00 3.27
N GLU A 49 6.22 -6.05 3.22
CA GLU A 49 5.62 -6.70 4.40
C GLU A 49 6.65 -7.14 5.45
N ASN A 50 7.79 -7.69 5.02
CA ASN A 50 8.84 -8.18 5.92
C ASN A 50 9.41 -7.07 6.82
N SER A 51 9.61 -5.86 6.27
CA SER A 51 10.14 -4.72 7.03
C SER A 51 9.13 -4.25 8.09
N LEU A 52 7.83 -4.28 7.77
CA LEU A 52 6.77 -3.92 8.72
C LEU A 52 6.68 -4.94 9.87
N LYS A 53 6.73 -6.24 9.52
CA LYS A 53 6.69 -7.34 10.49
C LYS A 53 7.92 -7.38 11.39
N ALA A 54 9.08 -6.92 10.92
CA ALA A 54 10.28 -6.82 11.75
C ALA A 54 10.15 -5.79 12.89
N ILE A 55 9.26 -4.81 12.77
CA ILE A 55 9.06 -3.73 13.76
C ILE A 55 7.98 -4.12 14.78
N LYS A 56 6.77 -4.45 14.30
CA LYS A 56 5.62 -4.78 15.16
C LYS A 56 4.66 -5.73 14.43
N PRO A 57 4.93 -7.04 14.42
CA PRO A 57 4.20 -7.99 13.58
C PRO A 57 2.71 -8.07 13.93
N GLU A 58 2.32 -7.90 15.19
CA GLU A 58 0.92 -7.91 15.63
C GLU A 58 0.11 -6.69 15.18
N ALA A 59 0.77 -5.64 14.67
CA ALA A 59 0.11 -4.46 14.10
C ALA A 59 -0.03 -4.53 12.57
N VAL A 60 0.49 -5.57 11.93
CA VAL A 60 0.46 -5.72 10.47
C VAL A 60 -0.68 -6.65 10.07
N THR A 61 -1.66 -6.11 9.34
CA THR A 61 -2.77 -6.87 8.77
C THR A 61 -2.77 -6.69 7.25
N ILE A 62 -2.70 -7.79 6.50
CA ILE A 62 -2.84 -7.80 5.04
C ILE A 62 -4.02 -8.71 4.69
N ILE A 63 -4.98 -8.16 3.93
CA ILE A 63 -6.12 -8.89 3.38
C ILE A 63 -5.73 -9.31 1.96
N ARG A 64 -5.95 -10.58 1.61
CA ARG A 64 -5.64 -11.16 0.29
C ARG A 64 -6.89 -11.79 -0.30
#